data_AF-A0A851DMK3-F1
#
_entry.id   AF-A0A851DMK3-F1
#
_cell.length_a   1.000
_cell.length_b   1.000
_cell.length_c   1.000
_cell.angle_alpha   90.00
_cell.angle_beta   90.00
_cell.angle_gamma   90.00
#
_symmetry.space_group_name_H-M   'P 1'
#
loop_
_entity.id
_entity.type
_entity.pdbx_description
1 polymer ?
#
loop_
_entity_poly.entity_id
_entity_poly.type
_entity_poly.pdbx_seq_one_letter_code
_entity_poly.pdbx_strand_id
1 'polypeptide(L)'
;VFDERAANFENHAARLGATAEKAAAVGTANKSTVEGIQATVKSARELTPQVVSAARILLRNPGNQAAYEHFETMKNQWIDNVEKMTGLVDEAIDTKSLLDASEEAIKKDLDKCKVAMANMQPQMLVAGATSIARRANRILLVAKREVENSEDPKFREAVKAAYDELSKTISPMVMDAKAVAGNISDPGLQKSFLDSGYKILGAVAKVREAFQPQEPDFPPPPPDLEH
;
A
#
# COMPACT_ATOMS: atom_id res chain seq x y z
N VAL A 1 20.20 16.34 12.81
CA VAL A 1 19.55 15.79 11.60
C VAL A 1 19.67 14.26 11.54
N PHE A 2 20.88 13.67 11.53
CA PHE A 2 21.00 12.19 11.48
C PHE A 2 20.28 11.49 12.63
N ASP A 3 20.58 11.83 13.89
CA ASP A 3 19.99 11.12 15.04
C ASP A 3 18.47 11.24 15.11
N GLU A 4 17.91 12.36 14.68
CA GLU A 4 16.46 12.54 14.55
C GLU A 4 15.86 11.62 13.48
N ARG A 5 16.52 11.49 12.32
CA ARG A 5 16.07 10.58 11.24
C ARG A 5 16.23 9.11 11.65
N ALA A 6 17.30 8.77 12.35
CA ALA A 6 17.52 7.43 12.91
C ALA A 6 16.44 7.08 13.95
N ALA A 7 16.15 7.98 14.89
CA ALA A 7 15.09 7.78 15.87
C ALA A 7 13.70 7.62 15.22
N ASN A 8 13.41 8.42 14.18
CA ASN A 8 12.18 8.27 13.40
C ASN A 8 12.09 6.91 12.71
N PHE A 9 13.20 6.41 12.15
CA PHE A 9 13.27 5.07 11.56
C PHE A 9 13.02 3.97 12.60
N GLU A 10 13.69 4.02 13.76
CA GLU A 10 13.51 3.05 14.84
C GLU A 10 12.06 3.02 15.36
N ASN A 11 11.49 4.20 15.62
CA ASN A 11 10.11 4.33 16.04
C ASN A 11 9.13 3.78 15.00
N HIS A 12 9.41 4.01 13.71
CA HIS A 12 8.57 3.48 12.64
C HIS A 12 8.69 1.95 12.51
N ALA A 13 9.91 1.41 12.58
CA ALA A 13 10.14 -0.03 12.54
C ALA A 13 9.46 -0.76 13.72
N ALA A 14 9.51 -0.18 14.92
CA ALA A 14 8.79 -0.71 16.09
C ALA A 14 7.27 -0.74 15.88
N ARG A 15 6.70 0.32 15.28
CA ARG A 15 5.27 0.37 14.93
C ARG A 15 4.88 -0.65 13.86
N LEU A 16 5.73 -0.90 12.87
CA LEU A 16 5.50 -1.95 11.88
C LEU A 16 5.41 -3.31 12.57
N GLY A 17 6.38 -3.64 13.42
CA GLY A 17 6.39 -4.90 14.18
C GLY A 17 5.16 -5.08 15.07
N ALA A 18 4.78 -4.04 15.81
CA ALA A 18 3.58 -4.07 16.66
C ALA A 18 2.28 -4.22 15.87
N THR A 19 2.21 -3.69 14.65
CA THR A 19 1.05 -3.85 13.76
C THR A 19 0.99 -5.26 13.19
N ALA A 20 2.14 -5.80 12.79
CA ALA A 20 2.24 -7.17 12.29
C ALA A 20 1.87 -8.19 13.37
N GLU A 21 2.32 -8.02 14.62
CA GLU A 21 1.92 -8.86 15.75
C GLU A 21 0.40 -8.84 15.99
N LYS A 22 -0.24 -7.67 15.86
CA LYS A 22 -1.70 -7.57 15.95
C LYS A 22 -2.37 -8.34 14.83
N ALA A 23 -1.93 -8.17 13.58
CA ALA A 23 -2.48 -8.90 12.44
C ALA A 23 -2.34 -10.43 12.62
N ALA A 24 -1.21 -10.90 13.16
CA ALA A 24 -1.02 -12.32 13.48
C ALA A 24 -1.93 -12.81 14.62
N ALA A 25 -2.28 -11.94 15.58
CA ALA A 25 -3.10 -12.30 16.73
C ALA A 25 -4.61 -12.32 16.43
N VAL A 26 -5.09 -11.42 15.56
CA VAL A 26 -6.54 -11.26 15.28
C VAL A 26 -6.95 -11.59 13.84
N GLY A 27 -5.97 -11.82 12.96
CA GLY A 27 -6.22 -12.13 11.56
C GLY A 27 -6.74 -13.54 11.32
N THR A 28 -7.06 -13.84 10.06
CA THR A 28 -7.53 -15.14 9.58
C THR A 28 -6.36 -16.06 9.16
N ALA A 29 -5.14 -15.75 9.60
CA ALA A 29 -3.93 -16.49 9.23
C ALA A 29 -3.93 -17.94 9.74
N ASN A 30 -3.37 -18.83 8.93
CA ASN A 30 -3.00 -20.17 9.38
C ASN A 30 -1.78 -20.11 10.32
N LYS A 31 -1.52 -21.22 11.04
CA LYS A 31 -0.43 -21.31 12.02
C LYS A 31 0.95 -20.96 11.42
N SER A 32 1.25 -21.44 10.22
CA SER A 32 2.54 -21.14 9.56
C SER A 32 2.71 -19.66 9.22
N THR A 33 1.65 -18.98 8.81
CA THR A 33 1.66 -17.55 8.50
C THR A 33 1.86 -16.74 9.78
N VAL A 34 1.22 -17.13 10.89
CA VAL A 34 1.44 -16.52 12.22
C VAL A 34 2.90 -16.68 12.67
N GLU A 35 3.47 -17.89 12.60
CA GLU A 35 4.87 -18.15 12.95
C GLU A 35 5.84 -17.36 12.04
N GLY A 36 5.54 -17.26 10.74
CA GLY A 36 6.28 -16.44 9.79
C GLY A 36 6.26 -14.95 10.14
N ILE A 37 5.09 -14.41 10.53
CA ILE A 37 4.98 -13.01 10.96
C ILE A 37 5.82 -12.80 12.23
N GLN A 38 5.70 -13.66 13.23
CA GLN A 38 6.48 -13.55 14.47
C GLN A 38 7.99 -13.59 14.20
N ALA A 39 8.44 -14.48 13.30
CA ALA A 39 9.84 -14.56 12.88
C ALA A 39 10.32 -13.27 12.21
N THR A 40 9.55 -12.72 11.26
CA THR A 40 9.92 -11.48 10.57
C THR A 40 9.88 -10.25 11.48
N VAL A 41 8.97 -10.20 12.46
CA VAL A 41 8.96 -9.15 13.50
C VAL A 41 10.20 -9.23 14.38
N LYS A 42 10.59 -10.44 14.79
CA LYS A 42 11.84 -10.65 15.55
C LYS A 42 13.05 -10.17 14.75
N SER A 43 13.19 -10.59 13.49
CA SER A 43 14.26 -10.15 12.61
C SER A 43 14.27 -8.63 12.42
N ALA A 44 13.10 -7.99 12.29
CA ALA A 44 13.03 -6.52 12.17
C ALA A 44 13.59 -5.83 13.42
N ARG A 45 13.26 -6.32 14.62
CA ARG A 45 13.79 -5.81 15.90
C ARG A 45 15.30 -5.97 16.01
N GLU A 46 15.86 -7.05 15.47
CA GLU A 46 17.30 -7.33 15.48
C GLU A 46 18.07 -6.52 14.43
N LEU A 47 17.51 -6.34 13.23
CA LEU A 47 18.14 -5.65 12.11
C LEU A 47 18.09 -4.12 12.24
N THR A 48 17.01 -3.55 12.77
CA THR A 48 16.84 -2.08 12.91
C THR A 48 18.04 -1.38 13.58
N PRO A 49 18.52 -1.79 14.77
CA PRO A 49 19.69 -1.15 15.38
C PRO A 49 20.99 -1.38 14.59
N GLN A 50 21.10 -2.50 13.87
CA GLN A 50 22.27 -2.78 13.00
C GLN A 50 22.32 -1.84 11.80
N VAL A 51 21.18 -1.58 11.16
CA VAL A 51 21.07 -0.59 10.07
C VAL A 51 21.45 0.81 10.56
N VAL A 52 20.97 1.22 11.73
CA VAL A 52 21.30 2.52 12.33
C VAL A 52 22.79 2.62 12.66
N SER A 53 23.37 1.55 13.21
CA SER A 53 24.80 1.47 13.50
C SER A 53 25.64 1.60 12.23
N ALA A 54 25.32 0.83 11.19
CA ALA A 54 26.00 0.88 9.91
C ALA A 54 25.88 2.26 9.24
N ALA A 55 24.71 2.89 9.28
CA ALA A 55 24.50 4.25 8.79
C ALA A 55 25.33 5.28 9.55
N ARG A 56 25.48 5.12 10.87
CA ARG A 56 26.31 6.00 11.71
C ARG A 56 27.80 5.82 11.43
N ILE A 57 28.25 4.58 11.15
CA ILE A 57 29.63 4.31 10.71
C ILE A 57 29.89 4.99 9.36
N LEU A 58 28.98 4.85 8.38
CA LEU A 58 29.09 5.50 7.09
C LEU A 58 29.16 7.03 7.22
N LEU A 59 28.33 7.63 8.08
CA LEU A 59 28.34 9.07 8.34
C LEU A 59 29.70 9.57 8.85
N ARG A 60 30.37 8.78 9.71
CA ARG A 60 31.70 9.11 10.26
C ARG A 60 32.83 8.88 9.25
N ASN A 61 32.58 8.13 8.19
CA ASN A 61 33.59 7.72 7.20
C ASN A 61 33.10 8.05 5.77
N PRO A 62 32.91 9.33 5.43
CA PRO A 62 32.45 9.72 4.10
C PRO A 62 33.43 9.26 3.01
N GLY A 63 32.92 8.64 1.94
CA GLY A 63 33.72 8.10 0.84
C GLY A 63 34.37 6.73 1.10
N ASN A 64 34.18 6.14 2.29
CA ASN A 64 34.66 4.79 2.56
C ASN A 64 33.75 3.74 1.93
N GLN A 65 34.28 3.03 0.93
CA GLN A 65 33.55 2.01 0.18
C GLN A 65 33.08 0.84 1.05
N ALA A 66 33.90 0.36 1.98
CA ALA A 66 33.53 -0.75 2.86
C ALA A 66 32.40 -0.36 3.84
N ALA A 67 32.41 0.87 4.36
CA ALA A 67 31.32 1.38 5.19
C ALA A 67 30.01 1.52 4.40
N TYR A 68 30.10 1.92 3.14
CA TYR A 68 28.95 2.01 2.23
C TYR A 68 28.36 0.62 1.95
N GLU A 69 29.20 -0.34 1.56
CA GLU A 69 28.78 -1.73 1.28
C GLU A 69 28.16 -2.41 2.50
N HIS A 70 28.74 -2.17 3.69
CA HIS A 70 28.16 -2.69 4.94
C HIS A 70 26.77 -2.09 5.21
N PHE A 71 26.60 -0.78 5.06
CA PHE A 71 25.29 -0.14 5.22
C PHE A 71 24.28 -0.66 4.19
N GLU A 72 24.66 -0.74 2.92
CA GLU A 72 23.77 -1.24 1.86
C GLU A 72 23.33 -2.68 2.13
N THR A 73 24.24 -3.54 2.62
CA THR A 73 23.93 -4.93 2.99
C THR A 73 22.89 -4.98 4.11
N MET A 74 23.10 -4.23 5.19
CA MET A 74 22.15 -4.20 6.33
C MET A 74 20.81 -3.59 5.92
N LYS A 75 20.84 -2.52 5.13
CA LYS A 75 19.64 -1.85 4.61
C LYS A 75 18.81 -2.81 3.77
N ASN A 76 19.43 -3.53 2.83
CA ASN A 76 18.72 -4.45 1.95
C ASN A 76 18.15 -5.64 2.72
N GLN A 77 18.90 -6.23 3.67
CA GLN A 77 18.38 -7.28 4.54
C GLN A 77 17.15 -6.83 5.35
N TRP A 78 17.16 -5.59 5.84
CA TRP A 78 16.00 -5.02 6.55
C TRP A 78 14.81 -4.82 5.62
N ILE A 79 15.03 -4.30 4.40
CA ILE A 79 13.99 -4.11 3.38
C ILE A 79 13.36 -5.46 3.02
N ASP A 80 14.17 -6.47 2.67
CA ASP A 80 13.70 -7.81 2.29
C ASP A 80 12.84 -8.43 3.41
N ASN A 81 13.27 -8.29 4.67
CA ASN A 81 12.51 -8.77 5.82
C ASN A 81 11.17 -8.04 6.00
N VAL A 82 11.13 -6.72 5.79
CA VAL A 82 9.91 -5.90 5.90
C VAL A 82 8.94 -6.16 4.76
N GLU A 83 9.44 -6.39 3.54
CA GLU A 83 8.63 -6.81 2.40
C GLU A 83 7.99 -8.18 2.66
N LYS A 84 8.79 -9.15 3.15
CA LYS A 84 8.28 -10.46 3.56
C LYS A 84 7.24 -10.35 4.67
N MET A 85 7.50 -9.55 5.70
CA MET A 85 6.54 -9.29 6.79
C MET A 85 5.23 -8.71 6.24
N THR A 86 5.31 -7.76 5.31
CA THR A 86 4.13 -7.13 4.69
C THR A 86 3.30 -8.14 3.92
N GLY A 87 3.92 -9.01 3.12
CA GLY A 87 3.21 -10.07 2.40
C GLY A 87 2.51 -11.06 3.33
N LEU A 88 3.15 -11.46 4.43
CA LEU A 88 2.55 -12.36 5.42
C LEU A 88 1.39 -11.68 6.18
N VAL A 89 1.52 -10.39 6.50
CA VAL A 89 0.43 -9.62 7.12
C VAL A 89 -0.75 -9.45 6.17
N ASP A 90 -0.50 -9.21 4.89
CA ASP A 90 -1.57 -9.13 3.88
C ASP A 90 -2.29 -10.48 3.73
N GLU A 91 -1.58 -11.60 3.83
CA GLU A 91 -2.19 -12.95 3.84
C GLU A 91 -3.04 -13.21 5.10
N ALA A 92 -2.63 -12.62 6.23
CA ALA A 92 -3.34 -12.78 7.49
C ALA A 92 -4.64 -11.98 7.57
N ILE A 93 -4.90 -11.09 6.60
CA ILE A 93 -6.05 -10.20 6.59
C ILE A 93 -6.97 -10.61 5.44
N ASP A 94 -8.27 -10.63 5.70
CA ASP A 94 -9.28 -10.82 4.67
C ASP A 94 -9.12 -9.78 3.54
N THR A 95 -8.89 -10.26 2.31
CA THR A 95 -8.60 -9.42 1.15
C THR A 95 -9.72 -8.41 0.90
N LYS A 96 -10.98 -8.79 1.07
CA LYS A 96 -12.12 -7.86 0.91
C LYS A 96 -12.07 -6.72 1.92
N SER A 97 -11.89 -7.03 3.20
CA SER A 97 -11.74 -6.05 4.27
C SER A 97 -10.54 -5.12 4.05
N LEU A 98 -9.43 -5.65 3.52
CA LEU A 98 -8.26 -4.84 3.16
C LEU A 98 -8.59 -3.86 2.04
N LEU A 99 -9.31 -4.30 1.01
CA LEU A 99 -9.72 -3.45 -0.13
C LEU A 99 -10.71 -2.37 0.33
N ASP A 100 -11.74 -2.71 1.11
CA ASP A 100 -12.70 -1.77 1.68
C ASP A 100 -11.99 -0.70 2.53
N ALA A 101 -11.10 -1.12 3.44
CA ALA A 101 -10.33 -0.20 4.28
C ALA A 101 -9.37 0.68 3.48
N SER A 102 -8.79 0.15 2.39
CA SER A 102 -7.87 0.89 1.52
C SER A 102 -8.60 1.94 0.70
N GLU A 103 -9.79 1.61 0.16
CA GLU A 103 -10.66 2.55 -0.54
C GLU A 103 -11.05 3.72 0.38
N GLU A 104 -11.55 3.42 1.58
CA GLU A 104 -11.93 4.43 2.56
C GLU A 104 -10.75 5.32 2.99
N ALA A 105 -9.57 4.74 3.13
CA ALA A 105 -8.37 5.51 3.43
C ALA A 105 -7.93 6.42 2.28
N ILE A 106 -8.11 5.99 1.01
CA ILE A 106 -7.88 6.85 -0.16
C ILE A 106 -8.87 8.01 -0.19
N LYS A 107 -10.16 7.79 0.12
CA LYS A 107 -11.16 8.87 0.24
C LYS A 107 -10.73 9.92 1.25
N LYS A 108 -10.32 9.48 2.45
CA LYS A 108 -9.80 10.38 3.50
C LYS A 108 -8.53 11.12 3.09
N ASP A 109 -7.62 10.47 2.37
CA ASP A 109 -6.40 11.12 1.90
C ASP A 109 -6.70 12.14 0.77
N LEU A 110 -7.72 11.90 -0.07
CA LEU A 110 -8.21 12.90 -1.03
C LEU A 110 -8.85 14.11 -0.33
N ASP A 111 -9.60 13.90 0.74
CA ASP A 111 -10.18 15.01 1.51
C ASP A 111 -9.10 15.85 2.20
N LYS A 112 -8.03 15.21 2.72
CA LYS A 112 -6.85 15.95 3.20
C LYS A 112 -6.20 16.77 2.10
N CYS A 113 -6.11 16.24 0.88
CA CYS A 113 -5.60 17.00 -0.27
C CYS A 113 -6.49 18.20 -0.60
N LYS A 114 -7.82 18.07 -0.55
CA LYS A 114 -8.75 19.20 -0.72
C LYS A 114 -8.52 20.29 0.33
N VAL A 115 -8.39 19.90 1.59
CA VAL A 115 -8.08 20.83 2.69
C VAL A 115 -6.72 21.49 2.48
N ALA A 116 -5.71 20.74 2.04
CA ALA A 116 -4.39 21.28 1.74
C ALA A 116 -4.42 22.32 0.60
N MET A 117 -5.22 22.10 -0.45
CA MET A 117 -5.42 23.08 -1.52
C MET A 117 -6.12 24.34 -1.00
N ALA A 118 -7.20 24.18 -0.23
CA ALA A 118 -7.92 25.32 0.35
C ALA A 118 -7.04 26.17 1.30
N ASN A 119 -6.13 25.52 2.03
CA ASN A 119 -5.21 26.17 2.96
C ASN A 119 -3.87 26.59 2.34
N MET A 120 -3.68 26.44 1.02
CA MET A 120 -2.44 26.78 0.32
C MET A 120 -1.20 26.04 0.86
N GLN A 121 -1.34 24.75 1.16
CA GLN A 121 -0.30 23.89 1.75
C GLN A 121 0.21 22.84 0.75
N PRO A 122 1.13 23.19 -0.17
CA PRO A 122 1.61 22.27 -1.22
C PRO A 122 2.35 21.05 -0.66
N GLN A 123 3.07 21.18 0.46
CA GLN A 123 3.73 20.05 1.10
C GLN A 123 2.74 19.01 1.62
N MET A 124 1.61 19.45 2.19
CA MET A 124 0.56 18.58 2.70
C MET A 124 -0.19 17.88 1.56
N LEU A 125 -0.43 18.59 0.45
CA LEU A 125 -0.97 18.00 -0.78
C LEU A 125 -0.07 16.87 -1.28
N VAL A 126 1.23 17.13 -1.43
CA VAL A 126 2.19 16.13 -1.93
C VAL A 126 2.25 14.91 -0.99
N ALA A 127 2.22 15.12 0.32
CA ALA A 127 2.16 14.03 1.30
C ALA A 127 0.87 13.19 1.18
N GLY A 128 -0.27 13.83 0.93
CA GLY A 128 -1.55 13.16 0.69
C GLY A 128 -1.53 12.34 -0.61
N ALA A 129 -1.12 12.95 -1.72
CA ALA A 129 -0.97 12.29 -3.02
C ALA A 129 0.00 11.09 -2.96
N THR A 130 1.12 11.23 -2.24
CA THR A 130 2.08 10.14 -2.00
C THR A 130 1.44 9.00 -1.22
N SER A 131 0.57 9.30 -0.24
CA SER A 131 -0.15 8.27 0.51
C SER A 131 -1.18 7.55 -0.35
N ILE A 132 -1.93 8.26 -1.20
CA ILE A 132 -2.86 7.66 -2.16
C ILE A 132 -2.10 6.72 -3.10
N ALA A 133 -0.99 7.17 -3.69
CA ALA A 133 -0.19 6.35 -4.61
C ALA A 133 0.33 5.08 -3.95
N ARG A 134 0.80 5.15 -2.69
CA ARG A 134 1.24 3.98 -1.94
C ARG A 134 0.11 2.98 -1.68
N ARG A 135 -1.09 3.47 -1.33
CA ARG A 135 -2.26 2.60 -1.13
C ARG A 135 -2.70 1.91 -2.42
N ALA A 136 -2.75 2.66 -3.52
CA ALA A 136 -3.06 2.10 -4.84
C ALA A 136 -2.05 1.02 -5.25
N ASN A 137 -0.75 1.24 -5.03
CA ASN A 137 0.27 0.22 -5.30
C ASN A 137 0.14 -1.03 -4.40
N ARG A 138 -0.25 -0.87 -3.13
CA ARG A 138 -0.53 -2.04 -2.27
C ARG A 138 -1.72 -2.84 -2.76
N ILE A 139 -2.79 -2.18 -3.22
CA ILE A 139 -3.95 -2.85 -3.83
C ILE A 139 -3.51 -3.65 -5.07
N LEU A 140 -2.66 -3.07 -5.93
CA LEU A 140 -2.09 -3.78 -7.08
C LEU A 140 -1.28 -5.02 -6.66
N LEU A 141 -0.47 -4.92 -5.60
CA LEU A 141 0.31 -6.05 -5.09
C LEU A 141 -0.59 -7.20 -4.61
N VAL A 142 -1.64 -6.87 -3.86
CA VAL A 142 -2.64 -7.85 -3.39
C VAL A 142 -3.36 -8.48 -4.58
N ALA A 143 -3.88 -7.67 -5.51
CA ALA A 143 -4.57 -8.16 -6.70
C ALA A 143 -3.69 -9.09 -7.56
N LYS A 144 -2.41 -8.74 -7.75
CA LYS A 144 -1.46 -9.57 -8.49
C LYS A 144 -1.28 -10.94 -7.82
N ARG A 145 -1.09 -10.95 -6.50
CA ARG A 145 -0.93 -12.19 -5.72
C ARG A 145 -2.16 -13.09 -5.82
N GLU A 146 -3.36 -12.51 -5.75
CA GLU A 146 -4.62 -13.27 -5.82
C GLU A 146 -4.84 -13.88 -7.21
N VAL A 147 -4.42 -13.19 -8.28
CA VAL A 147 -4.42 -13.74 -9.65
C VAL A 147 -3.40 -14.88 -9.83
N GLU A 148 -2.27 -14.82 -9.13
CA GLU A 148 -1.24 -15.87 -9.12
C GLU A 148 -1.68 -17.11 -8.32
N ASN A 149 -2.50 -16.92 -7.29
CA ASN A 149 -2.99 -17.98 -6.41
C ASN A 149 -4.28 -18.67 -6.88
N SER A 150 -5.05 -18.03 -7.77
CA SER A 150 -6.33 -18.57 -8.26
C SER A 150 -6.15 -19.42 -9.52
N GLU A 151 -6.88 -20.52 -9.59
CA GLU A 151 -7.01 -21.35 -10.80
C GLU A 151 -8.26 -21.00 -11.63
N ASP A 152 -9.20 -20.20 -11.10
CA ASP A 152 -10.43 -19.81 -11.82
C ASP A 152 -10.13 -18.79 -12.92
N PRO A 153 -10.29 -19.15 -14.21
CA PRO A 153 -10.01 -18.24 -15.32
C PRO A 153 -10.84 -16.95 -15.28
N LYS A 154 -12.12 -17.03 -14.87
CA LYS A 154 -13.03 -15.88 -14.86
C LYS A 154 -12.59 -14.85 -13.82
N PHE A 155 -12.30 -15.31 -12.61
CA PHE A 155 -11.78 -14.48 -11.54
C PHE A 155 -10.44 -13.83 -11.94
N ARG A 156 -9.51 -14.61 -12.50
CA ARG A 156 -8.20 -14.10 -12.94
C ARG A 156 -8.33 -13.01 -13.98
N GLU A 157 -9.20 -13.20 -14.98
CA GLU A 157 -9.47 -12.18 -16.00
C GLU A 157 -10.10 -10.91 -15.41
N ALA A 158 -11.10 -11.05 -14.54
CA ALA A 158 -11.78 -9.93 -13.90
C ALA A 158 -10.81 -9.09 -13.05
N VAL A 159 -10.03 -9.73 -12.18
CA VAL A 159 -9.05 -9.04 -11.32
C VAL A 159 -7.92 -8.43 -12.15
N LYS A 160 -7.46 -9.12 -13.20
CA LYS A 160 -6.42 -8.57 -14.11
C LYS A 160 -6.91 -7.33 -14.87
N ALA A 161 -8.14 -7.35 -15.37
CA ALA A 161 -8.72 -6.18 -16.03
C ALA A 161 -8.79 -4.97 -15.08
N ALA A 162 -9.24 -5.19 -13.84
CA ALA A 162 -9.30 -4.14 -12.83
C ALA A 162 -7.90 -3.64 -12.39
N TYR A 163 -6.93 -4.56 -12.25
CA TYR A 163 -5.52 -4.24 -12.01
C TYR A 163 -4.95 -3.33 -13.11
N ASP A 164 -5.17 -3.69 -14.37
CA ASP A 164 -4.65 -2.93 -15.51
C ASP A 164 -5.26 -1.54 -15.60
N GLU A 165 -6.54 -1.39 -15.21
CA GLU A 165 -7.19 -0.09 -15.12
C GLU A 165 -6.58 0.75 -13.99
N LEU A 166 -6.46 0.21 -12.77
CA LEU A 166 -5.90 0.93 -11.62
C LEU A 166 -4.45 1.37 -11.87
N SER A 167 -3.60 0.50 -12.43
CA SER A 167 -2.19 0.82 -12.67
C SER A 167 -1.98 2.05 -13.57
N LYS A 168 -2.87 2.26 -14.55
CA LYS A 168 -2.82 3.40 -15.48
C LYS A 168 -3.22 4.73 -14.83
N THR A 169 -3.90 4.71 -13.69
CA THR A 169 -4.39 5.92 -13.01
C THR A 169 -3.38 6.56 -12.06
N ILE A 170 -2.38 5.81 -11.57
CA ILE A 170 -1.45 6.27 -10.53
C ILE A 170 -0.52 7.38 -11.06
N SER A 171 0.15 7.14 -12.19
CA SER A 171 1.12 8.10 -12.74
C SER A 171 0.49 9.46 -13.09
N PRO A 172 -0.67 9.53 -13.77
CA PRO A 172 -1.37 10.80 -14.01
C PRO A 172 -1.67 11.57 -12.71
N MET A 173 -2.20 10.90 -11.68
CA MET A 173 -2.51 11.57 -10.41
C MET A 173 -1.26 12.15 -9.74
N VAL A 174 -0.14 11.44 -9.76
CA VAL A 174 1.13 11.93 -9.22
C VAL A 174 1.65 13.14 -10.01
N MET A 175 1.50 13.14 -11.34
CA MET A 175 1.87 14.28 -12.19
C MET A 175 0.99 15.50 -11.89
N ASP A 176 -0.34 15.31 -11.79
CA ASP A 176 -1.27 16.39 -11.46
C ASP A 176 -1.00 16.96 -10.07
N ALA A 177 -0.71 16.11 -9.08
CA ALA A 177 -0.33 16.55 -7.73
C ALA A 177 0.93 17.43 -7.74
N LYS A 178 1.93 17.07 -8.56
CA LYS A 178 3.14 17.88 -8.74
C LYS A 178 2.83 19.21 -9.42
N ALA A 179 1.95 19.22 -10.42
CA ALA A 179 1.53 20.45 -11.09
C ALA A 179 0.84 21.41 -10.12
N VAL A 180 -0.12 20.92 -9.34
CA VAL A 180 -0.78 21.71 -8.29
C VAL A 180 0.23 22.18 -7.23
N ALA A 181 1.18 21.35 -6.82
CA ALA A 181 2.20 21.79 -5.87
C ALA A 181 3.07 22.94 -6.40
N GLY A 182 3.25 23.05 -7.72
CA GLY A 182 3.94 24.15 -8.38
C GLY A 182 3.12 25.45 -8.46
N ASN A 183 1.79 25.35 -8.57
CA ASN A 183 0.89 26.51 -8.52
C ASN A 183 -0.44 26.12 -7.86
N ILE A 184 -0.45 26.10 -6.52
CA ILE A 184 -1.58 25.56 -5.75
C ILE A 184 -2.82 26.44 -5.80
N SER A 185 -2.69 27.72 -6.19
CA SER A 185 -3.83 28.64 -6.38
C SER A 185 -4.59 28.43 -7.68
N ASP A 186 -4.05 27.66 -8.65
CA ASP A 186 -4.66 27.49 -9.97
C ASP A 186 -5.87 26.54 -9.90
N PRO A 187 -7.11 27.03 -10.13
CA PRO A 187 -8.30 26.19 -10.04
C PRO A 187 -8.35 25.08 -11.09
N GLY A 188 -7.73 25.30 -12.26
CA GLY A 188 -7.65 24.31 -13.34
C GLY A 188 -6.77 23.12 -12.94
N LEU A 189 -5.61 23.39 -12.33
CA LEU A 189 -4.73 22.35 -11.83
C LEU A 189 -5.36 21.58 -10.66
N GLN A 190 -5.99 22.29 -9.71
CA GLN A 190 -6.70 21.66 -8.59
C GLN A 190 -7.78 20.71 -9.09
N LYS A 191 -8.56 21.13 -10.08
CA LYS A 191 -9.59 20.29 -10.72
C LYS A 191 -8.99 19.04 -11.35
N SER A 192 -7.93 19.18 -12.17
CA SER A 192 -7.26 18.04 -12.80
C SER A 192 -6.79 17.00 -11.78
N PHE A 193 -6.17 17.45 -10.68
CA PHE A 193 -5.75 16.56 -9.60
C PHE A 193 -6.93 15.82 -8.96
N LEU A 194 -8.05 16.52 -8.69
CA LEU A 194 -9.25 15.89 -8.12
C LEU A 194 -9.86 14.87 -9.09
N ASP A 195 -9.95 15.20 -10.38
CA ASP A 195 -10.46 14.30 -11.41
C ASP A 195 -9.61 13.02 -11.47
N SER A 196 -8.28 13.14 -11.46
CA SER A 196 -7.37 11.99 -11.39
C SER A 196 -7.48 11.22 -10.07
N GLY A 197 -7.73 11.90 -8.95
CA GLY A 197 -8.01 11.29 -7.66
C GLY A 197 -9.28 10.44 -7.67
N TYR A 198 -10.38 10.94 -8.25
CA TYR A 198 -11.63 10.18 -8.38
C TYR A 198 -11.50 9.02 -9.37
N LYS A 199 -10.67 9.14 -10.42
CA LYS A 199 -10.34 8.01 -11.30
C LYS A 199 -9.65 6.88 -10.55
N ILE A 200 -8.69 7.19 -9.66
CA ILE A 200 -8.09 6.17 -8.78
C ILE A 200 -9.16 5.50 -7.92
N LEU A 201 -10.04 6.27 -7.27
CA LEU A 201 -11.11 5.70 -6.44
C LEU A 201 -12.04 4.77 -7.24
N GLY A 202 -12.46 5.19 -8.43
CA GLY A 202 -13.28 4.35 -9.30
C GLY A 202 -12.57 3.05 -9.71
N ALA A 203 -11.28 3.12 -10.06
CA ALA A 203 -10.51 1.93 -10.39
C ALA A 203 -10.29 1.00 -9.18
N VAL A 204 -10.08 1.56 -7.98
CA VAL A 204 -10.01 0.77 -6.73
C VAL A 204 -11.35 0.07 -6.45
N ALA A 205 -12.48 0.76 -6.63
CA ALA A 205 -13.80 0.17 -6.46
C ALA A 205 -14.03 -1.01 -7.41
N LYS A 206 -13.57 -0.91 -8.67
CA LYS A 206 -13.62 -2.03 -9.62
C LYS A 206 -12.76 -3.22 -9.20
N VAL A 207 -11.56 -2.97 -8.67
CA VAL A 207 -10.74 -4.06 -8.10
C VAL A 207 -11.51 -4.75 -7.00
N ARG A 208 -12.06 -3.99 -6.05
CA ARG A 208 -12.87 -4.52 -4.94
C ARG A 208 -14.10 -5.31 -5.41
N GLU A 209 -14.79 -4.85 -6.45
CA GLU A 209 -15.92 -5.56 -7.06
C GLU A 209 -15.52 -6.90 -7.68
N ALA A 210 -14.31 -6.99 -8.27
CA ALA A 210 -13.79 -8.25 -8.80
C ALA A 210 -13.56 -9.34 -7.73
N PHE A 211 -13.50 -8.95 -6.44
CA PHE A 211 -13.42 -9.87 -5.29
C PHE A 211 -14.79 -10.18 -4.67
N GLN A 212 -15.89 -9.66 -5.23
CA GLN A 212 -17.22 -10.08 -4.78
C GLN A 212 -17.59 -11.44 -5.38
N PRO A 213 -18.33 -12.29 -4.64
CA PRO A 213 -18.86 -13.51 -5.21
C PRO A 213 -19.67 -13.18 -6.46
N GLN A 214 -19.33 -13.77 -7.60
CA GLN A 214 -20.24 -13.74 -8.74
C GLN A 214 -21.49 -14.51 -8.32
N GLU A 215 -22.66 -13.87 -8.36
CA GLU A 215 -23.91 -14.58 -8.12
C GLU A 215 -23.98 -15.77 -9.10
N PRO A 216 -24.43 -16.96 -8.62
CA PRO A 216 -24.72 -18.04 -9.54
C PRO A 216 -25.70 -17.52 -10.59
N ASP A 217 -25.40 -17.75 -11.86
CA ASP A 217 -26.31 -17.46 -12.97
C ASP A 217 -27.50 -18.40 -12.84
N PHE A 218 -28.47 -18.02 -11.99
CA PHE A 218 -29.69 -18.78 -11.79
C PHE A 218 -30.53 -18.61 -13.05
N PRO A 219 -30.89 -19.70 -13.76
CA PRO A 219 -31.86 -19.58 -14.82
C PRO A 219 -33.16 -19.02 -14.25
N PRO A 220 -33.90 -18.20 -15.02
CA PRO A 220 -35.16 -17.64 -14.57
C PRO A 220 -36.09 -18.77 -14.08
N PRO A 221 -36.85 -18.55 -12.99
CA PRO A 221 -37.76 -19.56 -12.48
C PRO A 221 -38.71 -20.01 -13.58
N PRO A 222 -38.99 -21.31 -13.71
CA PRO A 222 -39.91 -21.80 -14.72
C PRO A 222 -41.29 -21.15 -14.53
N PRO A 223 -42.00 -20.84 -15.63
CA PRO A 223 -43.34 -20.25 -15.56
C PRO A 223 -44.27 -21.16 -14.76
N ASP A 224 -45.09 -20.56 -13.90
CA ASP A 224 -46.08 -21.28 -13.09
C ASP A 224 -46.99 -22.11 -14.00
N LEU A 225 -47.14 -23.40 -13.66
CA LEU A 225 -48.08 -24.28 -14.34
C LEU A 225 -49.49 -23.83 -13.96
N GLU A 226 -50.18 -23.14 -14.88
CA GLU A 226 -51.61 -22.90 -14.77
C GLU A 226 -52.34 -24.26 -14.72
N HIS A 227 -53.04 -24.51 -13.61
CA HIS A 227 -53.91 -25.67 -13.40
C HIS A 227 -55.33 -25.43 -13.93
#